data_AF-A0A3D3B4M5-F1
#
_entry.id   AF-A0A3D3B4M5-F1
#
_cell.length_a   1.000
_cell.length_b   1.000
_cell.length_c   1.000
_cell.angle_alpha   90.00
_cell.angle_beta   90.00
_cell.angle_gamma   90.00
#
_symmetry.space_group_name_H-M   'P 1'
#
loop_
_entity.id
_entity.type
_entity.pdbx_description
1 polymer ?
#
loop_
_entity_poly.entity_id
_entity_poly.type
_entity_poly.pdbx_seq_one_letter_code
_entity_poly.pdbx_strand_id
1 'polypeptide(L)' 'DKANRTSASSARGLGLAEALPIFAEIREHVGLPVTTDVHEPGHCAAVAEAVDVLQIPAFLCRQT' A
#
# COMPACT_ATOMS: atom_id res chain seq x y z
N ASP A 1 -4.96 1.55 1.78
CA ASP A 1 -6.40 1.20 1.70
C ASP A 1 -6.56 -0.32 1.74
N LYS A 2 -7.55 -0.85 2.45
CA LYS A 2 -7.87 -2.30 2.48
C LYS A 2 -9.06 -2.58 1.58
N ALA A 3 -8.79 -2.88 0.31
CA ALA A 3 -9.80 -3.03 -0.72
C ALA A 3 -10.59 -4.37 -0.68
N ASN A 4 -10.12 -5.36 0.09
CA ASN A 4 -10.68 -6.74 0.08
C ASN A 4 -11.37 -7.14 1.40
N ARG A 5 -12.13 -6.25 2.03
CA ARG A 5 -12.86 -6.56 3.28
C ARG A 5 -14.26 -7.09 2.98
N THR A 6 -14.65 -8.19 3.62
CA THR A 6 -15.96 -8.85 3.45
C THR A 6 -17.15 -8.01 3.94
N SER A 7 -16.90 -7.05 4.85
CA SER A 7 -17.92 -6.10 5.31
C SER A 7 -17.63 -4.70 4.80
N ALA A 8 -18.63 -4.08 4.16
CA ALA A 8 -18.58 -2.71 3.66
C ALA A 8 -18.41 -1.65 4.75
N SER A 9 -18.76 -1.96 6.01
CA SER A 9 -18.61 -1.04 7.15
C SER A 9 -17.20 -1.06 7.77
N SER A 10 -16.29 -1.90 7.26
CA SER A 10 -14.92 -1.96 7.77
C SER A 10 -14.12 -0.71 7.41
N ALA A 11 -13.34 -0.20 8.36
CA ALA A 11 -12.37 0.85 8.09
C ALA A 11 -11.42 0.44 6.96
N ARG A 12 -11.35 1.30 5.94
CA ARG A 12 -10.54 1.13 4.74
C ARG A 12 -9.12 1.72 4.87
N GLY A 13 -8.91 2.58 5.86
CA GLY A 13 -7.64 3.24 6.16
C GLY A 13 -7.62 4.70 5.70
N LEU A 14 -6.45 5.32 5.79
CA LEU A 14 -6.22 6.77 5.59
C LEU A 14 -6.26 7.22 4.10
N GLY A 15 -6.49 6.31 3.16
CA GLY A 15 -6.29 6.60 1.73
C GLY A 15 -4.81 6.63 1.33
N LEU A 16 -4.54 6.77 0.04
CA LEU A 16 -3.18 6.65 -0.50
C LEU A 16 -2.32 7.88 -0.19
N ALA A 17 -2.82 9.07 -0.51
CA ALA A 17 -2.07 10.32 -0.39
C ALA A 17 -1.62 10.61 1.05
N GLU A 18 -2.47 10.32 2.04
CA GLU A 18 -2.13 10.51 3.46
C GLU A 18 -1.18 9.42 3.99
N ALA A 19 -1.17 8.23 3.38
CA ALA A 19 -0.33 7.12 3.83
C ALA A 19 1.12 7.22 3.34
N LEU A 20 1.38 7.81 2.17
CA LEU A 20 2.74 7.87 1.60
C LEU A 20 3.75 8.60 2.49
N PRO A 21 3.45 9.79 3.06
CA PRO A 21 4.36 10.47 3.99
C PRO A 21 4.67 9.63 5.23
N ILE A 22 3.68 8.87 5.72
CA ILE A 22 3.82 8.01 6.90
C ILE A 22 4.78 6.85 6.61
N PHE A 23 4.71 6.23 5.42
CA PHE A 23 5.66 5.18 5.03
C PHE A 23 7.10 5.71 4.95
N ALA A 24 7.28 6.90 4.38
CA ALA A 24 8.59 7.54 4.31
C ALA A 24 9.15 7.84 5.71
N GLU A 25 8.34 8.43 6.59
CA GLU A 25 8.69 8.70 7.98
C GLU A 25 9.06 7.41 8.74
N ILE A 26 8.27 6.35 8.62
CA ILE A 26 8.57 5.05 9.24
C ILE A 26 9.92 4.52 8.75
N ARG A 27 10.14 4.52 7.43
CA ARG A 27 11.38 4.04 6.81
C ARG A 27 12.60 4.79 7.34
N GLU A 28 12.51 6.12 7.46
CA GLU A 28 13.58 6.96 8.01
C GLU A 28 13.84 6.69 9.49
N HIS A 29 12.79 6.57 10.31
CA HIS A 29 12.94 6.38 11.75
C HIS A 29 13.45 4.99 12.13
N VAL A 30 12.95 3.94 11.46
CA VAL A 30 13.32 2.57 11.81
C VAL A 30 14.57 2.11 11.08
N GLY A 31 14.94 2.74 9.97
CA GLY A 31 16.07 2.34 9.13
C GLY A 31 15.91 0.95 8.50
N LEU A 32 14.68 0.43 8.42
CA LEU A 32 14.37 -0.87 7.82
C LEU A 32 13.60 -0.70 6.51
N PRO A 33 13.74 -1.65 5.56
CA PRO A 33 12.92 -1.67 4.36
C PRO A 33 11.42 -1.80 4.71
N VAL A 34 10.59 -1.07 3.97
CA VAL A 34 9.13 -1.07 4.14
C VAL A 34 8.44 -1.67 2.92
N THR A 35 7.30 -2.34 3.17
CA THR A 35 6.49 -3.01 2.15
C THR A 35 5.02 -2.66 2.31
N THR A 36 4.28 -2.58 1.20
CA THR A 36 2.82 -2.44 1.23
C THR A 36 2.18 -3.05 -0.01
N ASP A 37 0.89 -3.36 0.08
CA ASP A 37 0.11 -4.00 -0.96
C ASP A 37 -0.61 -3.00 -1.88
N VAL A 38 -0.49 -3.19 -3.20
CA VAL A 38 -1.18 -2.39 -4.22
C VAL A 38 -2.36 -3.15 -4.82
N HIS A 39 -3.44 -2.43 -5.12
CA HIS A 39 -4.69 -3.02 -5.58
C HIS A 39 -5.09 -2.65 -7.02
N GLU A 40 -4.41 -1.67 -7.62
CA GLU A 40 -4.67 -1.20 -8.99
C GLU A 40 -3.35 -0.70 -9.62
N PRO A 41 -3.19 -0.76 -10.95
CA PRO A 41 -1.95 -0.34 -11.62
C PRO A 41 -1.56 1.12 -11.35
N GLY A 42 -2.55 2.02 -11.21
CA GLY A 42 -2.32 3.44 -10.94
C GLY A 42 -1.66 3.72 -9.58
N HIS A 43 -1.72 2.78 -8.64
CA HIS A 43 -1.07 2.93 -7.33
C HIS A 43 0.44 2.72 -7.40
N CYS A 44 0.93 1.92 -8.35
CA CYS A 44 2.30 1.41 -8.35
C CYS A 44 3.35 2.54 -8.35
N ALA A 45 3.18 3.54 -9.22
CA ALA A 45 4.15 4.64 -9.33
C ALA A 45 4.24 5.46 -8.04
N ALA A 46 3.10 5.91 -7.51
CA ALA A 46 3.06 6.72 -6.30
C ALA A 46 3.53 5.96 -5.04
N VAL A 47 3.19 4.68 -4.92
CA VAL A 47 3.63 3.85 -3.77
C VAL A 47 5.12 3.56 -3.83
N ALA A 48 5.68 3.33 -5.02
CA ALA A 48 7.11 3.06 -5.19
C ALA A 48 8.02 4.23 -4.76
N GLU A 49 7.49 5.45 -4.66
CA GLU A 49 8.23 6.60 -4.12
C GLU A 49 8.45 6.51 -2.60
N ALA A 50 7.57 5.77 -1.89
CA ALA A 50 7.57 5.73 -0.42
C ALA A 50 7.98 4.38 0.17
N VAL A 51 8.00 3.29 -0.62
CA VAL A 51 8.30 1.95 -0.13
C VAL A 51 9.38 1.23 -0.93
N ASP A 52 10.04 0.26 -0.31
CA ASP A 52 11.11 -0.53 -0.93
C ASP A 52 10.58 -1.76 -1.69
N VAL A 53 9.42 -2.28 -1.30
CA VAL A 53 8.80 -3.47 -1.90
C VAL A 53 7.31 -3.24 -2.17
N LEU A 54 6.89 -3.50 -3.41
CA LEU A 54 5.49 -3.57 -3.80
C LEU A 54 4.97 -5.01 -3.68
N GLN A 55 3.96 -5.24 -2.86
CA GLN A 55 3.31 -6.54 -2.72
C GLN A 55 2.05 -6.60 -3.60
N ILE A 56 1.88 -7.69 -4.35
CA ILE A 56 0.64 -7.98 -5.07
C ILE A 56 -0.22 -8.92 -4.21
N PRO A 57 -1.47 -8.53 -3.85
CA PRO A 57 -2.39 -9.41 -3.16
C PRO A 57 -2.63 -10.72 -3.92
N ALA A 58 -2.79 -11.83 -3.20
CA ALA A 58 -3.01 -13.14 -3.82
C ALA A 58 -4.23 -13.16 -4.77
N PHE A 59 -5.32 -12.46 -4.45
CA PHE A 59 -6.48 -12.36 -5.34
C PHE A 59 -6.21 -11.62 -6.66
N LEU A 60 -5.14 -10.82 -6.71
CA LEU A 60 -4.74 -10.04 -7.88
C LEU A 60 -3.58 -10.65 -8.66
N CYS A 61 -3.09 -11.84 -8.28
CA CYS A 61 -1.91 -12.45 -8.89
C CYS A 61 -2.05 -12.83 -10.39
N ARG A 62 -3.27 -12.74 -10.94
CA ARG A 62 -3.59 -13.06 -12.34
C ARG A 62 -4.04 -11.86 -13.16
N GLN A 63 -4.01 -10.65 -12.60
CA GLN A 63 -4.37 -9.44 -13.36
C GLN A 63 -3.21 -9.07 -14.28
N THR A 64 -3.51 -8.89 -15.57
CA THR A 64 -2.52 -8.57 -16.63
C THR A 64 -2.51 -7.07 -16.92
#